data_AF-A0A2E8R0H7-F1
#
_entry.id   AF-A0A2E8R0H7-F1
#
_cell.length_a   1.000
_cell.length_b   1.000
_cell.length_c   1.000
_cell.angle_alpha   90.00
_cell.angle_beta   90.00
_cell.angle_gamma   90.00
#
_symmetry.space_group_name_H-M   'P 1'
#
loop_
_entity.id
_entity.type
_entity.pdbx_description
1 polymer ?
#
loop_
_entity_poly.entity_id
_entity_poly.type
_entity_poly.pdbx_seq_one_letter_code
_entity_poly.pdbx_strand_id
1 'polypeptide(L)'
;MDNAPEGIVLYDAEGRFDYTNKRYRELFHEISHLLKPGARRDDVRDAFYSAGTIPAVIGQVAEFKAEMERQRKAGERPERQHPNGIWIQYSDHNMPDGSIVSIRTDITGIKKREEQLRQAQKWKRSANSPAAWRTTSTICSRSSLAIWN
;
A
#
# COMPACT_ATOMS: atom_id res chain seq x y z
N MET A 1 -18.94 -8.61 -16.81
CA MET A 1 -18.23 -8.82 -15.51
C MET A 1 -17.32 -7.61 -15.28
N ASP A 2 -17.88 -6.41 -15.23
CA ASP A 2 -17.12 -5.17 -15.54
C ASP A 2 -16.91 -4.23 -14.36
N ASN A 3 -17.04 -4.73 -13.13
CA ASN A 3 -16.86 -3.89 -11.94
C ASN A 3 -16.11 -4.62 -10.81
N ALA A 4 -15.12 -5.44 -11.16
CA ALA A 4 -14.22 -6.01 -10.17
C ALA A 4 -13.29 -4.89 -9.64
N PRO A 5 -13.20 -4.68 -8.31
CA PRO A 5 -12.23 -3.72 -7.74
C PRO A 5 -10.78 -4.16 -7.98
N GLU A 6 -10.58 -5.40 -8.38
CA GLU A 6 -9.31 -6.08 -8.51
C GLU A 6 -8.89 -6.20 -9.97
N GLY A 7 -7.62 -5.94 -10.24
CA GLY A 7 -6.99 -6.29 -11.50
C GLY A 7 -6.64 -7.77 -11.52
N ILE A 8 -6.97 -8.47 -12.59
CA ILE A 8 -6.67 -9.90 -12.77
C ILE A 8 -5.85 -10.09 -14.04
N VAL A 9 -4.78 -10.89 -13.96
CA VAL A 9 -4.04 -11.41 -15.13
C VAL A 9 -3.78 -12.90 -14.96
N LEU A 10 -3.92 -13.64 -16.05
CA LEU A 10 -3.68 -15.08 -16.15
C LEU A 10 -2.55 -15.34 -17.15
N TYR A 11 -1.61 -16.18 -16.73
CA TYR A 11 -0.60 -16.77 -17.59
C TYR A 11 -0.81 -18.28 -17.66
N ASP A 12 -0.64 -18.88 -18.83
CA ASP A 12 -0.67 -20.33 -19.02
C ASP A 12 0.53 -21.04 -18.36
N ALA A 13 0.58 -22.37 -18.47
CA ALA A 13 1.62 -23.20 -17.86
C ALA A 13 3.02 -22.92 -18.42
N GLU A 14 3.10 -22.44 -19.67
CA GLU A 14 4.31 -22.02 -20.35
C GLU A 14 4.72 -20.58 -19.99
N GLY A 15 3.98 -19.91 -19.11
CA GLY A 15 4.24 -18.55 -18.69
C GLY A 15 3.92 -17.52 -19.77
N ARG A 16 2.95 -17.81 -20.63
CA ARG A 16 2.47 -16.90 -21.67
C ARG A 16 1.15 -16.28 -21.26
N PHE A 17 0.98 -15.02 -21.64
CA PHE A 17 -0.21 -14.26 -21.35
C PHE A 17 -1.42 -14.89 -22.05
N ASP A 18 -2.45 -15.18 -21.25
CA ASP A 18 -3.73 -15.72 -21.72
C ASP A 18 -4.84 -14.68 -21.59
N TYR A 19 -5.05 -14.14 -20.38
CA TYR A 19 -6.18 -13.25 -20.10
C TYR A 19 -5.85 -12.12 -19.13
N THR A 20 -6.54 -10.98 -19.29
CA THR A 20 -6.60 -9.94 -18.26
C THR A 20 -7.89 -9.14 -18.32
N ASN A 21 -8.37 -8.68 -17.17
CA ASN A 21 -9.55 -7.83 -17.08
C ASN A 21 -9.20 -6.35 -17.37
N LYS A 22 -10.24 -5.53 -17.53
CA LYS A 22 -10.08 -4.08 -17.78
C LYS A 22 -9.33 -3.39 -16.64
N ARG A 23 -9.66 -3.73 -15.39
CA ARG A 23 -9.08 -3.11 -14.20
C ARG A 23 -7.56 -3.27 -14.12
N TYR A 24 -7.01 -4.42 -14.48
CA TYR A 24 -5.56 -4.62 -14.53
C TYR A 24 -4.90 -3.70 -15.57
N ARG A 25 -5.49 -3.56 -16.76
CA ARG A 25 -4.98 -2.65 -17.79
C ARG A 25 -5.02 -1.19 -17.36
N GLU A 26 -6.03 -0.80 -16.59
CA GLU A 26 -6.12 0.55 -16.00
C GLU A 26 -5.05 0.78 -14.92
N LEU A 27 -4.79 -0.21 -14.07
CA LEU A 27 -3.76 -0.14 -13.02
C LEU A 27 -2.34 -0.09 -13.58
N PHE A 28 -2.09 -0.83 -14.67
CA PHE A 28 -0.76 -1.00 -15.28
C PHE A 28 -0.75 -0.56 -16.75
N HIS A 29 -1.27 0.64 -17.00
CA HIS A 29 -1.43 1.20 -18.35
C HIS A 29 -0.10 1.25 -19.14
N GLU A 30 1.01 1.48 -18.45
CA GLU A 30 2.36 1.61 -19.00
C GLU A 30 2.85 0.31 -19.66
N ILE A 31 2.43 -0.86 -19.17
CA ILE A 31 2.77 -2.17 -19.76
C ILE A 31 1.59 -2.82 -20.50
N SER A 32 0.41 -2.20 -20.48
CA SER A 32 -0.82 -2.81 -21.03
C SER A 32 -0.70 -3.18 -22.51
N HIS A 33 0.11 -2.44 -23.28
CA HIS A 33 0.37 -2.67 -24.69
C HIS A 33 1.17 -3.96 -24.98
N LEU A 34 1.83 -4.53 -23.96
CA LEU A 34 2.58 -5.78 -24.03
C LEU A 34 1.73 -7.02 -23.71
N LEU A 35 0.54 -6.83 -23.11
CA LEU A 35 -0.39 -7.89 -22.74
C LEU A 35 -1.20 -8.38 -23.95
N LYS A 36 -0.48 -9.00 -24.89
CA LYS A 36 -1.03 -9.64 -26.10
C LYS A 36 -1.02 -11.17 -25.94
N PRO A 37 -2.00 -11.89 -26.51
CA PRO A 37 -2.01 -13.35 -26.46
C PRO A 37 -0.64 -13.96 -26.81
N GLY A 38 -0.14 -14.83 -25.93
CA GLY A 38 1.14 -15.51 -26.12
C GLY A 38 2.39 -14.74 -25.64
N ALA A 39 2.25 -13.48 -25.20
CA ALA A 39 3.37 -12.68 -24.69
C ALA A 39 4.00 -13.34 -23.45
N ARG A 40 5.33 -13.36 -23.35
CA ARG A 40 6.00 -14.03 -22.21
C ARG A 40 5.89 -13.17 -20.96
N ARG A 41 5.54 -13.81 -19.84
CA ARG A 41 5.46 -13.19 -18.51
C ARG A 41 6.74 -12.45 -18.13
N ASP A 42 7.89 -13.05 -18.42
CA ASP A 42 9.19 -12.46 -18.09
C ASP A 42 9.44 -11.17 -18.86
N ASP A 43 9.10 -11.11 -20.15
CA ASP A 43 9.24 -9.91 -20.97
C ASP A 43 8.34 -8.77 -20.45
N VAL A 44 7.09 -9.09 -20.08
CA VAL A 44 6.15 -8.13 -19.48
C VAL A 44 6.67 -7.62 -18.14
N ARG A 45 7.23 -8.50 -17.30
CA ARG A 45 7.82 -8.12 -16.01
C ARG A 45 9.05 -7.26 -16.18
N ASP A 46 9.91 -7.57 -17.14
CA ASP A 46 11.12 -6.80 -17.41
C ASP A 46 10.78 -5.38 -17.85
N ALA A 47 9.76 -5.22 -18.69
CA ALA A 47 9.21 -3.92 -19.03
C ALA A 47 8.62 -3.20 -17.82
N PHE A 48 7.86 -3.90 -16.97
CA PHE A 48 7.29 -3.34 -15.73
C PHE A 48 8.37 -2.77 -14.81
N TYR A 49 9.49 -3.48 -14.63
CA TYR A 49 10.58 -2.98 -13.79
C TYR A 49 11.35 -1.83 -14.46
N SER A 50 11.55 -1.91 -15.77
CA SER A 50 12.24 -0.87 -16.54
C SER A 50 11.45 0.44 -16.60
N ALA A 51 10.11 0.37 -16.54
CA ALA A 51 9.23 1.52 -16.48
C ALA A 51 9.25 2.25 -15.13
N GLY A 52 9.93 1.71 -14.11
CA GLY A 52 10.00 2.33 -12.79
C GLY A 52 8.67 2.31 -12.03
N THR A 53 7.76 1.38 -12.36
CA THR A 53 6.42 1.30 -11.74
C THR A 53 6.47 0.99 -10.23
N ILE A 54 7.63 0.66 -9.66
CA ILE A 54 7.83 0.63 -8.21
C ILE A 54 9.07 1.47 -7.87
N PRO A 55 8.92 2.68 -7.29
CA PRO A 55 10.03 3.59 -7.04
C PRO A 55 11.12 2.98 -6.15
N ALA A 56 10.73 2.12 -5.20
CA ALA A 56 11.64 1.45 -4.28
C ALA A 56 12.60 0.45 -4.94
N VAL A 57 12.45 0.18 -6.25
CA VAL A 57 13.16 -0.87 -7.00
C VAL A 57 14.22 -0.30 -7.95
N ILE A 58 14.28 1.02 -8.12
CA ILE A 58 15.26 1.66 -9.01
C ILE A 58 16.69 1.30 -8.54
N GLY A 59 17.44 0.61 -9.40
CA GLY A 59 18.81 0.16 -9.12
C GLY A 59 18.94 -1.20 -8.42
N GLN A 60 17.84 -1.87 -8.03
CA GLN A 60 17.83 -3.18 -7.35
C GLN A 60 16.83 -4.16 -7.99
N VAL A 61 16.72 -4.09 -9.32
CA VAL A 61 15.71 -4.85 -10.08
C VAL A 61 15.89 -6.37 -9.93
N ALA A 62 17.14 -6.85 -9.89
CA ALA A 62 17.44 -8.27 -9.80
C ALA A 62 17.05 -8.85 -8.44
N GLU A 63 17.41 -8.16 -7.35
CA GLU A 63 17.06 -8.53 -5.98
C GLU A 63 15.54 -8.52 -5.81
N PHE A 64 14.87 -7.49 -6.35
CA PHE A 64 13.42 -7.39 -6.27
C PHE A 64 12.70 -8.49 -7.06
N LYS A 65 13.22 -8.88 -8.23
CA LYS A 65 12.68 -10.03 -9.00
C LYS A 65 12.76 -11.32 -8.17
N ALA A 66 13.90 -11.58 -7.55
CA ALA A 66 14.12 -12.76 -6.72
C ALA A 66 13.20 -12.76 -5.49
N GLU A 67 13.05 -11.61 -4.84
CA GLU A 67 12.15 -11.43 -3.70
C GLU A 67 10.69 -11.69 -4.09
N MET A 68 10.21 -11.11 -5.21
CA MET A 68 8.84 -11.35 -5.69
C MET A 68 8.58 -12.85 -5.97
N GLU A 69 9.56 -13.56 -6.53
CA GLU A 69 9.44 -15.01 -6.74
C GLU A 69 9.44 -15.80 -5.43
N ARG A 70 10.26 -15.41 -4.46
CA ARG A 70 10.25 -16.01 -3.11
C ARG A 70 8.89 -15.81 -2.44
N GLN A 71 8.38 -14.59 -2.44
CA GLN A 71 7.09 -14.22 -1.85
C GLN A 71 5.94 -14.98 -2.50
N ARG A 72 5.94 -15.07 -3.84
CA ARG A 72 4.97 -15.89 -4.59
C ARG A 72 5.01 -17.35 -4.15
N LYS A 73 6.19 -17.96 -4.11
CA LYS A 73 6.35 -19.37 -3.70
C LYS A 73 5.89 -19.61 -2.26
N ALA A 74 6.05 -18.62 -1.39
CA ALA A 74 5.58 -18.66 -0.01
C ALA A 74 4.07 -18.33 0.15
N GLY A 75 3.38 -17.94 -0.93
CA GLY A 75 1.99 -17.50 -0.86
C GLY A 75 1.79 -16.17 -0.11
N GLU A 76 2.86 -15.39 0.04
CA GLU A 76 2.81 -14.06 0.67
C GLU A 76 2.01 -13.09 -0.20
N ARG A 77 1.40 -12.09 0.45
CA ARG A 77 0.62 -11.04 -0.21
C ARG A 77 1.24 -9.66 0.00
N PRO A 78 2.37 -9.36 -0.64
CA PRO A 78 3.09 -8.12 -0.40
C PRO A 78 2.26 -6.90 -0.81
N GLU A 79 2.30 -5.88 0.03
CA GLU A 79 1.71 -4.56 -0.24
C GLU A 79 2.80 -3.61 -0.74
N ARG A 80 2.53 -2.88 -1.82
CA ARG A 80 3.48 -1.97 -2.44
C ARG A 80 2.79 -0.67 -2.84
N GLN A 81 3.47 0.44 -2.59
CA GLN A 81 3.04 1.75 -3.07
C GLN A 81 3.64 2.03 -4.45
N HIS A 82 2.80 2.50 -5.35
CA HIS A 82 3.15 2.88 -6.72
C HIS A 82 3.47 4.38 -6.82
N PRO A 83 4.14 4.87 -7.89
CA PRO A 83 4.55 6.27 -8.04
C PRO A 83 3.36 7.25 -8.00
N ASN A 84 2.20 6.81 -8.47
CA ASN A 84 0.94 7.56 -8.44
C ASN A 84 0.27 7.62 -7.05
N GLY A 85 0.90 7.05 -6.01
CA GLY A 85 0.41 7.03 -4.64
C GLY A 85 -0.62 5.93 -4.34
N ILE A 86 -1.00 5.12 -5.34
CA ILE A 86 -1.90 3.98 -5.14
C ILE A 86 -1.16 2.87 -4.39
N TRP A 87 -1.84 2.25 -3.44
CA TRP A 87 -1.36 1.06 -2.76
C TRP A 87 -1.99 -0.19 -3.36
N ILE A 88 -1.16 -1.12 -3.77
CA ILE A 88 -1.58 -2.38 -4.38
C ILE A 88 -1.12 -3.55 -3.51
N GLN A 89 -2.05 -4.42 -3.15
CA GLN A 89 -1.75 -5.75 -2.63
C GLN A 89 -1.60 -6.72 -3.79
N TYR A 90 -0.49 -7.45 -3.81
CA TYR A 90 -0.18 -8.46 -4.82
C TYR A 90 -0.55 -9.83 -4.27
N SER A 91 -1.37 -10.60 -4.99
CA SER A 91 -1.66 -12.00 -4.70
C SER A 91 -1.44 -12.82 -5.95
N ASP A 92 -0.58 -13.83 -5.88
CA ASP A 92 -0.25 -14.70 -7.01
C ASP A 92 -0.56 -16.15 -6.61
N HIS A 93 -1.28 -16.87 -7.45
CA HIS A 93 -1.73 -18.23 -7.22
C HIS A 93 -1.26 -19.14 -8.34
N ASN A 94 -0.58 -20.23 -7.98
CA ASN A 94 -0.25 -21.30 -8.92
C ASN A 94 -1.43 -22.27 -8.97
N MET A 95 -1.86 -22.55 -10.19
CA MET A 95 -2.92 -23.52 -10.45
C MET A 95 -2.32 -24.92 -10.64
N PRO A 96 -3.10 -26.00 -10.43
CA PRO A 96 -2.62 -27.37 -10.59
C PRO A 96 -2.13 -27.72 -12.00
N ASP A 97 -2.64 -27.03 -13.02
CA ASP A 97 -2.24 -27.20 -14.43
C ASP A 97 -0.93 -26.46 -14.78
N GLY A 98 -0.32 -25.77 -13.81
CA GLY A 98 0.89 -24.97 -14.00
C GLY A 98 0.64 -23.51 -14.36
N SER A 99 -0.61 -23.13 -14.66
CA SER A 99 -0.98 -21.74 -14.93
C SER A 99 -0.86 -20.87 -13.67
N ILE A 100 -0.79 -19.54 -13.88
CA ILE A 100 -0.60 -18.57 -12.81
C ILE A 100 -1.70 -17.50 -12.89
N VAL A 101 -2.49 -17.40 -11.82
CA VAL A 101 -3.48 -16.34 -11.63
C VAL A 101 -2.89 -15.28 -10.70
N SER A 102 -2.80 -14.05 -11.20
CA SER A 102 -2.31 -12.89 -10.44
C SER A 102 -3.44 -11.89 -10.23
N ILE A 103 -3.68 -11.55 -8.96
CA ILE A 103 -4.70 -10.60 -8.50
C ILE A 103 -4.01 -9.37 -7.91
N ARG A 104 -4.53 -8.20 -8.23
CA ARG A 104 -3.99 -6.89 -7.83
C ARG A 104 -5.13 -6.08 -7.21
N THR A 105 -5.09 -5.94 -5.89
CA THR A 105 -6.16 -5.28 -5.13
C THR A 105 -5.71 -3.88 -4.74
N ASP A 106 -6.49 -2.87 -5.12
CA ASP A 106 -6.27 -1.49 -4.66
C ASP A 106 -6.70 -1.36 -3.19
N ILE A 107 -5.70 -1.21 -2.31
CA ILE A 107 -5.91 -1.07 -0.86
C ILE A 107 -5.73 0.38 -0.39
N THR A 108 -5.72 1.36 -1.31
CA THR A 108 -5.50 2.77 -0.98
C THR A 108 -6.54 3.28 0.01
N GLY A 109 -7.80 2.87 -0.14
CA GLY A 109 -8.87 3.23 0.79
C GLY A 109 -8.70 2.61 2.19
N ILE A 110 -8.04 1.46 2.29
CA ILE A 110 -7.70 0.84 3.58
C ILE A 110 -6.58 1.65 4.24
N LYS A 111 -5.49 1.91 3.52
CA LYS A 111 -4.35 2.70 4.02
C LYS A 111 -4.74 4.10 4.49
N LYS A 112 -5.61 4.79 3.73
CA LYS A 112 -6.12 6.11 4.13
C LYS A 112 -6.91 6.06 5.44
N ARG A 113 -7.74 5.04 5.64
CA ARG A 113 -8.49 4.86 6.90
C ARG A 113 -7.59 4.50 8.07
N GLU A 114 -6.60 3.63 7.86
CA GLU A 114 -5.59 3.30 8.87
C GLU A 114 -4.84 4.56 9.34
N GLU A 115 -4.42 5.41 8.40
CA GLU A 115 -3.72 6.64 8.73
C GLU A 115 -4.63 7.63 9.47
N GLN A 116 -5.87 7.80 9.03
CA GLN A 116 -6.86 8.63 9.74
C GLN A 116 -7.08 8.15 11.18
N LEU A 117 -7.20 6.83 11.39
CA LEU A 117 -7.33 6.25 12.73
C LEU A 117 -6.07 6.47 13.58
N ARG A 118 -4.88 6.34 12.98
CA ARG A 118 -3.61 6.57 13.66
C ARG A 118 -3.47 8.03 14.10
N GLN A 119 -3.80 8.97 13.22
CA GLN A 119 -3.84 10.39 13.55
C GLN A 119 -4.91 10.69 14.60
N ALA A 120 -6.06 10.00 14.52
CA ALA A 120 -7.13 10.11 15.49
C ALA A 120 -6.66 9.72 16.92
N GLN A 121 -5.93 8.62 17.02
CA GLN A 121 -5.39 8.14 18.29
C GLN A 121 -4.28 9.06 18.82
N LYS A 122 -3.43 9.59 17.95
CA LYS A 122 -2.38 10.56 18.34
C LYS A 122 -2.98 11.83 18.91
N TRP A 123 -3.99 12.43 18.28
CA TRP A 123 -4.62 13.65 18.82
C TRP A 123 -5.27 13.38 20.17
N LYS A 124 -5.93 12.22 20.36
CA LYS A 124 -6.52 11.85 21.65
C LYS A 124 -5.47 11.74 22.75
N ARG A 125 -4.32 11.12 22.45
CA ARG A 125 -3.20 10.98 23.39
C ARG A 125 -2.54 12.31 23.74
N SER A 126 -2.39 13.21 22.76
CA SER A 126 -1.83 14.54 23.01
C SER A 126 -2.81 15.45 23.76
N ALA A 127 -4.12 15.35 23.48
CA ALA A 127 -5.16 16.12 24.18
C ALA A 127 -5.42 15.64 25.61
N ASN A 128 -5.10 14.38 25.92
CA ASN A 128 -5.32 13.78 27.25
C ASN A 128 -4.01 13.59 28.07
N SER A 129 -2.94 14.31 27.73
CA SER A 129 -1.73 14.37 28.57
C SER A 129 -1.93 15.37 29.72
N PRO A 130 -1.86 14.97 31.00
CA PRO A 130 -2.13 15.84 32.16
C PRO A 130 -0.98 16.81 32.49
N ALA A 131 -0.31 17.36 31.48
CA ALA A 131 0.84 18.25 31.66
C ALA A 131 0.48 19.70 31.28
N ALA A 132 -0.45 20.34 31.99
CA ALA A 132 -0.63 21.80 31.96
C ALA A 132 -1.56 22.36 33.06
N TRP A 133 -1.68 21.73 34.23
CA TRP A 133 -2.30 22.39 35.39
C TRP A 133 -1.46 22.15 36.64
N ARG A 134 -1.19 23.23 37.39
CA ARG A 134 -0.12 23.47 38.39
C ARG A 134 1.02 24.24 37.71
N THR A 135 1.19 25.55 37.93
CA THR A 135 1.41 26.28 39.20
C THR A 135 1.19 27.76 38.86
N THR A 136 0.38 28.58 39.55
CA THR A 136 0.64 29.18 40.87
C THR A 136 -0.65 29.71 41.49
N SER A 137 -1.14 29.05 42.55
CA SER A 137 -1.79 29.73 43.66
C SER A 137 -0.77 29.78 44.78
N THR A 138 0.00 30.87 44.86
CA THR A 138 0.76 31.18 46.07
C THR A 138 0.00 32.25 46.83
N ILE A 139 -0.45 31.81 48.00
CA ILE A 139 -1.06 32.53 49.10
C ILE A 139 -0.31 33.84 49.40
N CYS A 140 -1.05 34.94 49.56
CA CYS A 140 -0.65 35.99 50.49
C CYS A 140 -1.87 36.41 51.31
N SER A 141 -2.01 35.79 52.49
CA SER A 141 -2.96 36.23 53.51
C SER A 141 -2.28 37.21 54.47
N ARG A 142 -3.06 38.21 54.93
CA ARG A 142 -2.99 38.92 56.23
C ARG A 142 -1.90 39.99 56.41
N SER A 143 -2.30 41.26 56.53
CA SER A 143 -2.74 41.90 57.79
C SER A 143 -2.58 43.43 57.80
N SER A 144 -3.40 44.05 58.65
CA SER A 144 -3.33 45.43 59.20
C SER A 144 -4.09 46.48 58.41
N LEU A 145 -4.89 47.38 59.00
CA LEU A 145 -5.45 47.60 60.34
C LEU A 145 -6.46 48.77 60.14
N ALA A 146 -7.41 48.93 61.06
CA ALA A 146 -8.18 50.13 61.43
C ALA A 146 -8.19 51.36 60.48
N ILE A 147 -9.35 51.99 60.24
CA ILE A 147 -9.86 53.09 61.08
C ILE A 147 -11.37 53.31 60.80
N TRP A 148 -12.02 53.75 61.86
CA TRP A 148 -13.44 54.01 62.11
C TRP A 148 -14.11 55.12 61.28
N ASN A 149 -15.46 55.00 61.28
CA ASN A 149 -16.55 55.98 61.14
C ASN A 149 -16.82 56.65 59.78
#